data_AF-A0A3C0JMH7-F1
#
_entry.id   AF-A0A3C0JMH7-F1
#
_cell.length_a   1.000
_cell.length_b   1.000
_cell.length_c   1.000
_cell.angle_alpha   90.00
_cell.angle_beta   90.00
_cell.angle_gamma   90.00
#
_symmetry.space_group_name_H-M   'P 1'
#
loop_
_entity.id
_entity.type
_entity.pdbx_description
1 polymer ?
#
loop_
_entity_poly.entity_id
_entity_poly.type
_entity_poly.pdbx_seq_one_letter_code
_entity_poly.pdbx_strand_id
1 'polypeptide(L)'
;MAQKCIRVVNPHVFQDDPARLLRVVHLAARLHFRMDPETTRLAFQSALLISQVSGDRIRNEFLGILSMDGARGYLQVLDHLDLLCRIIPELAPAKGVEQPKEHYWDVWDHSLHAVEFAELVTKGHQNSPIYTLVPWPEEREGYFSQVISNGHNRRTVLKLAALLHDVAKPQTKHT
;
A
#
# COMPACT_ATOMS: atom_id res chain seq x y z
N MET A 1 25.39 -6.88 17.52
CA MET A 1 24.73 -7.16 16.23
C MET A 1 24.06 -5.88 15.75
N ALA A 2 24.21 -5.48 14.48
CA ALA A 2 23.59 -4.26 13.97
C ALA A 2 22.05 -4.39 13.99
N GLN A 3 21.36 -3.37 14.50
CA GLN A 3 19.91 -3.36 14.59
C GLN A 3 19.31 -3.16 13.18
N LYS A 4 18.47 -4.09 12.72
CA LYS A 4 17.80 -4.05 11.41
C LYS A 4 16.68 -3.00 11.40
N CYS A 5 17.08 -1.73 11.30
CA CYS A 5 16.19 -0.60 11.50
C CYS A 5 16.51 0.57 10.55
N ILE A 6 15.48 1.24 10.04
CA ILE A 6 15.62 2.46 9.23
C ILE A 6 15.64 3.68 10.15
N ARG A 7 16.80 4.33 10.22
CA ARG A 7 17.02 5.57 10.99
C ARG A 7 17.26 6.75 10.08
N VAL A 8 16.65 7.88 10.42
CA VAL A 8 17.00 9.18 9.82
C VAL A 8 18.44 9.55 10.21
N VAL A 9 19.12 10.27 9.31
CA VAL A 9 20.49 10.75 9.55
C VAL A 9 20.52 12.12 10.23
N ASN A 10 19.42 12.88 10.16
CA ASN A 10 19.22 14.16 10.84
C ASN A 10 17.71 14.44 11.01
N PRO A 11 17.30 15.40 11.87
CA PRO A 11 15.90 15.71 12.12
C PRO A 11 15.14 16.39 10.96
N HIS A 12 15.86 16.99 10.01
CA HIS A 12 15.31 17.76 8.89
C HIS A 12 15.14 16.94 7.61
N VAL A 13 15.38 15.63 7.66
CA VAL A 13 15.50 14.78 6.48
C VAL A 13 14.27 14.84 5.57
N PHE A 14 13.07 15.00 6.12
CA PHE A 14 11.81 15.07 5.36
C PHE A 14 11.50 16.50 4.86
N GLN A 15 12.01 17.53 5.54
CA GLN A 15 11.93 18.92 5.09
C GLN A 15 12.86 19.15 3.91
N ASP A 16 14.06 18.57 3.96
CA ASP A 16 15.05 18.64 2.89
C ASP A 16 14.54 17.98 1.59
N ASP A 17 13.77 16.90 1.71
CA ASP A 17 13.13 16.22 0.59
C ASP A 17 11.87 15.44 1.04
N PRO A 18 10.67 16.00 0.84
CA PRO A 18 9.43 15.39 1.30
C PRO A 18 9.10 14.03 0.66
N ALA A 19 9.68 13.67 -0.49
CA ALA A 19 9.46 12.33 -1.05
C ALA A 19 10.06 11.23 -0.18
N ARG A 20 10.97 11.59 0.74
CA ARG A 20 11.54 10.66 1.71
C ARG A 20 10.48 10.07 2.65
N LEU A 21 9.33 10.72 2.81
CA LEU A 21 8.19 10.22 3.57
C LEU A 21 7.65 8.88 3.03
N LEU A 22 7.57 8.73 1.70
CA LEU A 22 7.19 7.45 1.10
C LEU A 22 8.40 6.52 0.96
N ARG A 23 9.57 7.08 0.61
CA ARG A 23 10.80 6.30 0.46
C ARG A 23 11.19 5.55 1.72
N VAL A 24 11.00 6.14 2.91
CA VAL A 24 11.36 5.48 4.17
C VAL A 24 10.53 4.21 4.40
N VAL A 25 9.24 4.24 4.05
CA VAL A 25 8.35 3.07 4.10
C VAL A 25 8.74 2.06 3.03
N HIS A 26 9.03 2.51 1.82
CA HIS A 26 9.49 1.65 0.73
C HIS A 26 10.82 0.95 1.06
N LEU A 27 11.77 1.64 1.68
CA LEU A 27 13.03 1.06 2.14
C LEU A 27 12.81 0.05 3.27
N ALA A 28 11.96 0.38 4.25
CA ALA A 28 11.57 -0.55 5.31
C ALA A 28 10.99 -1.84 4.71
N ALA A 29 10.13 -1.70 3.69
CA ALA A 29 9.52 -2.82 3.00
C ALA A 29 10.54 -3.68 2.23
N ARG A 30 11.39 -3.05 1.42
CA ARG A 30 12.42 -3.74 0.62
C ARG A 30 13.47 -4.47 1.44
N LEU A 31 13.82 -3.92 2.61
CA LEU A 31 14.86 -4.50 3.47
C LEU A 31 14.29 -5.41 4.56
N HIS A 32 12.96 -5.49 4.69
CA HIS A 32 12.27 -6.13 5.80
C HIS A 32 12.74 -5.59 7.17
N PHE A 33 12.96 -4.28 7.24
CA PHE A 33 13.43 -3.57 8.45
C PHE A 33 12.28 -2.82 9.10
N ARG A 34 12.38 -2.60 10.41
CA ARG A 34 11.46 -1.73 11.13
C ARG A 34 11.90 -0.27 11.02
N MET A 35 10.96 0.66 11.00
CA MET A 35 11.29 2.07 11.18
C MET A 35 11.61 2.34 12.65
N ASP A 36 12.63 3.15 12.89
CA ASP A 36 12.97 3.62 14.23
C ASP A 36 11.84 4.49 14.79
N PRO A 37 11.55 4.46 16.11
CA PRO A 37 10.50 5.28 16.71
C PRO A 37 10.63 6.78 16.38
N GLU A 38 11.85 7.30 16.38
CA GLU A 38 12.09 8.72 16.06
C GLU A 38 11.87 9.00 14.57
N THR A 39 12.28 8.08 13.69
CA THR A 39 11.97 8.14 12.25
C THR A 39 10.46 8.19 12.01
N THR A 40 9.70 7.32 12.68
CA THR A 40 8.24 7.27 12.59
C THR A 40 7.60 8.57 13.08
N ARG A 41 8.05 9.07 14.23
CA ARG A 41 7.56 10.33 14.82
C ARG A 41 7.80 11.52 13.87
N LEU A 42 9.00 11.65 13.33
CA LEU A 42 9.36 12.71 12.40
C LEU A 42 8.61 12.61 11.07
N ALA A 43 8.38 11.39 10.57
CA ALA A 43 7.60 11.16 9.35
C ALA A 43 6.15 11.60 9.55
N PHE A 44 5.52 11.20 10.66
CA PHE A 44 4.15 11.60 11.00
C PHE A 44 4.00 13.13 11.12
N GLN A 45 4.92 13.79 11.85
CA GLN A 45 4.90 15.26 11.99
C GLN A 45 5.11 16.00 10.68
N SER A 46 5.78 15.36 9.71
CA SER A 46 6.11 15.95 8.42
C SER A 46 5.11 15.54 7.32
N ALA A 47 4.06 14.77 7.63
CA ALA A 47 3.16 14.18 6.64
C ALA A 47 2.52 15.22 5.70
N LEU A 48 2.22 16.42 6.20
CA LEU A 48 1.68 17.53 5.40
C LEU A 48 2.57 17.92 4.21
N LEU A 49 3.89 17.75 4.34
CA LEU A 49 4.86 18.10 3.29
C LEU A 49 4.72 17.21 2.05
N ILE A 50 4.01 16.08 2.13
CA ILE A 50 3.81 15.19 0.98
C ILE A 50 3.11 15.89 -0.20
N SER A 51 2.29 16.92 0.09
CA SER A 51 1.64 17.78 -0.90
C SER A 51 2.61 18.55 -1.80
N GLN A 52 3.87 18.69 -1.38
CA GLN A 52 4.92 19.37 -2.15
C GLN A 52 5.65 18.43 -3.11
N VAL A 53 5.39 17.12 -3.04
CA VAL A 53 6.05 16.11 -3.87
C VAL A 53 5.33 16.00 -5.20
N SER A 54 6.09 15.95 -6.31
CA SER A 54 5.49 15.75 -7.63
C SER A 54 4.79 14.39 -7.74
N GLY A 55 3.71 14.35 -8.53
CA GLY A 55 2.94 13.13 -8.76
C GLY A 55 3.78 11.95 -9.27
N ASP A 56 4.80 12.21 -10.11
CA ASP A 56 5.72 11.17 -10.58
C ASP A 56 6.51 10.52 -9.45
N ARG A 57 7.01 11.32 -8.50
CA ARG A 57 7.77 10.82 -7.35
C ARG A 57 6.86 10.07 -6.38
N ILE A 58 5.65 10.60 -6.14
CA ILE A 58 4.63 9.90 -5.35
C ILE A 58 4.32 8.54 -5.97
N ARG A 59 3.98 8.51 -7.27
CA ARG A 59 3.68 7.28 -8.00
C ARG A 59 4.82 6.28 -7.91
N ASN A 60 6.05 6.70 -8.14
CA ASN A 60 7.22 5.81 -8.13
C ASN A 60 7.43 5.15 -6.77
N GLU A 61 7.32 5.91 -5.67
CA GLU A 61 7.43 5.30 -4.32
C GLU A 61 6.22 4.44 -3.99
N PHE A 62 5.01 4.91 -4.30
CA PHE A 62 3.78 4.21 -3.94
C PHE A 62 3.63 2.87 -4.67
N LEU A 63 3.89 2.83 -5.98
CA LEU A 63 3.91 1.57 -6.74
C LEU A 63 5.07 0.67 -6.30
N GLY A 64 6.20 1.25 -5.86
CA GLY A 64 7.29 0.51 -5.23
C GLY A 64 6.86 -0.17 -3.94
N ILE A 65 6.10 0.51 -3.08
CA ILE A 65 5.52 -0.07 -1.86
C ILE A 65 4.51 -1.18 -2.21
N LEU A 66 3.61 -0.93 -3.16
CA LEU A 66 2.62 -1.92 -3.57
C LEU A 66 3.24 -3.18 -4.20
N SER A 67 4.39 -3.06 -4.86
CA SER A 67 5.06 -4.21 -5.47
C SER A 67 5.69 -5.15 -4.44
N MET A 68 5.86 -4.71 -3.19
CA MET A 68 6.40 -5.52 -2.10
C MET A 68 5.40 -6.57 -1.62
N ASP A 69 5.96 -7.63 -1.02
CA ASP A 69 5.21 -8.66 -0.32
C ASP A 69 4.63 -8.13 0.98
N GLY A 70 3.36 -8.46 1.27
CA GLY A 70 2.65 -7.94 2.44
C GLY A 70 2.22 -6.49 2.26
N ALA A 71 1.87 -6.08 1.03
CA ALA A 71 1.53 -4.70 0.67
C ALA A 71 0.46 -4.07 1.60
N ARG A 72 -0.53 -4.85 2.06
CA ARG A 72 -1.53 -4.43 3.06
C ARG A 72 -0.90 -3.82 4.31
N GLY A 73 0.14 -4.45 4.87
CA GLY A 73 0.80 -3.96 6.08
C GLY A 73 1.48 -2.61 5.85
N TYR A 74 2.08 -2.40 4.68
CA TYR A 74 2.70 -1.11 4.35
C TYR A 74 1.67 -0.02 4.03
N LEU A 75 0.52 -0.37 3.47
CA LEU A 75 -0.61 0.55 3.35
C LEU A 75 -1.11 1.01 4.72
N GLN A 76 -1.20 0.09 5.70
CA GLN A 76 -1.54 0.44 7.08
C GLN A 76 -0.49 1.36 7.73
N VAL A 77 0.81 1.14 7.44
CA VAL A 77 1.89 2.04 7.89
C VAL A 77 1.74 3.42 7.26
N LEU A 78 1.48 3.53 5.95
CA LEU A 78 1.22 4.80 5.30
C LEU A 78 0.01 5.52 5.89
N ASP A 79 -1.02 4.77 6.29
CA ASP A 79 -2.19 5.34 6.94
C ASP A 79 -1.90 5.87 8.35
N HIS A 80 -1.17 5.09 9.16
CA HIS A 80 -0.73 5.52 10.50
C HIS A 80 0.19 6.74 10.47
N LEU A 81 0.96 6.89 9.40
CA LEU A 81 1.80 8.06 9.15
C LEU A 81 1.02 9.25 8.58
N ASP A 82 -0.30 9.13 8.39
CA ASP A 82 -1.16 10.14 7.77
C ASP A 82 -0.70 10.52 6.34
N LEU A 83 -0.20 9.53 5.59
CA LEU A 83 0.28 9.71 4.21
C LEU A 83 -0.72 9.18 3.18
N LEU A 84 -1.37 8.03 3.44
CA LEU A 84 -2.16 7.31 2.43
C LEU A 84 -3.32 8.16 1.87
N CYS A 85 -4.17 8.70 2.73
CA CYS A 85 -5.27 9.57 2.31
C CYS A 85 -4.79 10.95 1.81
N ARG A 86 -3.54 11.35 2.06
CA ARG A 86 -2.99 12.59 1.48
C ARG A 86 -2.56 12.40 0.04
N ILE A 87 -2.11 11.20 -0.33
CA ILE A 87 -1.72 10.86 -1.70
C ILE A 87 -2.91 10.36 -2.55
N ILE A 88 -3.93 9.77 -1.92
CA ILE A 88 -5.18 9.34 -2.56
C ILE A 88 -6.36 9.80 -1.67
N PRO A 89 -6.78 11.07 -1.81
CA PRO A 89 -7.88 11.65 -1.01
C PRO A 89 -9.20 10.88 -1.11
N GLU A 90 -9.45 10.23 -2.25
CA GLU A 90 -10.66 9.46 -2.52
C GLU A 90 -10.83 8.24 -1.59
N LEU A 91 -9.76 7.80 -0.93
CA LEU A 91 -9.86 6.73 0.07
C LEU A 91 -10.38 7.21 1.43
N ALA A 92 -10.28 8.52 1.74
CA ALA A 92 -10.66 9.03 3.05
C ALA A 92 -12.15 8.81 3.39
N PRO A 93 -13.11 9.02 2.46
CA PRO A 93 -14.53 8.76 2.73
C PRO A 93 -14.86 7.30 3.00
N ALA A 94 -13.97 6.34 2.72
CA ALA A 94 -14.23 4.92 2.98
C ALA A 94 -14.11 4.54 4.47
N LYS A 95 -13.40 5.35 5.27
CA LYS A 95 -13.15 5.05 6.69
C LYS A 95 -14.42 5.19 7.51
N GLY A 96 -14.75 4.17 8.30
CA GLY A 96 -15.91 4.16 9.18
C GLY A 96 -17.25 4.05 8.45
N VAL A 97 -17.24 3.75 7.14
CA VAL A 97 -18.47 3.50 6.39
C VAL A 97 -18.92 2.07 6.63
N GLU A 98 -19.88 1.91 7.53
CA GLU A 98 -20.53 0.62 7.80
C GLU A 98 -21.14 0.04 6.51
N GLN A 99 -20.91 -1.25 6.28
CA GLN A 99 -21.54 -2.01 5.21
C GLN A 99 -22.74 -2.83 5.77
N PRO A 100 -23.69 -3.27 4.90
CA PRO A 100 -24.75 -4.20 5.30
C PRO A 100 -24.22 -5.45 6.04
N LYS A 101 -25.08 -6.13 6.81
CA LYS A 101 -24.68 -7.23 7.73
C LYS A 101 -23.92 -8.38 7.06
N GLU A 102 -24.06 -8.52 5.75
CA GLU A 102 -23.40 -9.51 4.91
C GLU A 102 -21.88 -9.24 4.76
N HIS A 103 -21.42 -8.05 5.16
CA HIS A 103 -20.03 -7.63 5.13
C HIS A 103 -19.40 -7.63 6.52
N TYR A 104 -18.20 -8.20 6.62
CA TYR A 104 -17.45 -8.31 7.87
C TYR A 104 -16.60 -7.05 8.18
N TRP A 105 -16.23 -6.29 7.15
CA TRP A 105 -15.36 -5.11 7.24
C TRP A 105 -16.08 -3.83 6.80
N ASP A 106 -15.60 -2.66 7.26
CA ASP A 106 -15.98 -1.39 6.65
C ASP A 106 -15.35 -1.26 5.24
N VAL A 107 -15.75 -0.24 4.47
CA VAL A 107 -15.26 -0.06 3.09
C VAL A 107 -13.72 0.09 3.04
N TRP A 108 -13.13 0.67 4.07
CA TRP A 108 -11.68 0.87 4.18
C TRP A 108 -10.93 -0.44 4.39
N ASP A 109 -11.28 -1.19 5.44
CA ASP A 109 -10.65 -2.47 5.76
C ASP A 109 -10.88 -3.50 4.66
N HIS A 110 -12.07 -3.48 4.03
CA HIS A 110 -12.37 -4.27 2.85
C HIS A 110 -11.40 -3.97 1.70
N SER A 111 -11.13 -2.70 1.41
CA SER A 111 -10.18 -2.30 0.36
C SER A 111 -8.75 -2.77 0.67
N LEU A 112 -8.32 -2.69 1.93
CA LEU A 112 -7.00 -3.18 2.34
C LEU A 112 -6.88 -4.71 2.25
N HIS A 113 -7.93 -5.45 2.62
CA HIS A 113 -7.98 -6.90 2.45
C HIS A 113 -8.07 -7.32 0.98
N ALA A 114 -8.74 -6.55 0.12
CA ALA A 114 -8.76 -6.81 -1.32
C ALA A 114 -7.35 -6.80 -1.92
N VAL A 115 -6.48 -5.89 -1.47
CA VAL A 115 -5.05 -5.86 -1.87
C VAL A 115 -4.32 -7.12 -1.42
N GLU A 116 -4.54 -7.55 -0.18
CA GLU A 116 -3.95 -8.78 0.37
C GLU A 116 -4.39 -10.02 -0.42
N PHE A 117 -5.69 -10.15 -0.70
CA PHE A 117 -6.21 -11.28 -1.47
C PHE A 117 -5.77 -11.27 -2.93
N ALA A 118 -5.66 -10.09 -3.56
CA ALA A 118 -5.06 -9.96 -4.89
C ALA A 118 -3.59 -10.46 -4.90
N GLU A 119 -2.83 -10.18 -3.85
CA GLU A 119 -1.48 -10.70 -3.68
C GLU A 119 -1.47 -12.23 -3.53
N LEU A 120 -2.29 -12.77 -2.62
CA LEU A 120 -2.35 -14.21 -2.34
C LEU A 120 -2.77 -15.02 -3.57
N VAL A 121 -3.79 -14.57 -4.30
CA VAL A 121 -4.24 -15.22 -5.53
C VAL A 121 -3.13 -15.21 -6.58
N THR A 122 -2.40 -14.09 -6.72
CA THR A 122 -1.36 -13.97 -7.76
C THR A 122 -0.01 -14.61 -7.45
N LYS A 123 0.23 -15.00 -6.20
CA LYS A 123 1.45 -15.73 -5.78
C LYS A 123 1.33 -17.24 -5.91
N GLY A 124 0.15 -17.76 -6.25
CA GLY A 124 -0.12 -19.20 -6.21
C GLY A 124 -0.33 -19.70 -4.78
N HIS A 125 -1.05 -20.81 -4.67
CA HIS A 125 -1.64 -21.29 -3.42
C HIS A 125 -0.65 -21.40 -2.27
N GLN A 126 -0.86 -20.57 -1.25
CA GLN A 126 -0.18 -20.71 0.01
C GLN A 126 -1.12 -21.38 1.01
N ASN A 127 -1.17 -22.72 0.97
CA ASN A 127 -1.78 -23.58 1.99
C ASN A 127 -3.27 -23.34 2.32
N SER A 128 -4.00 -22.64 1.44
CA SER A 128 -5.43 -22.38 1.60
C SER A 128 -6.25 -23.30 0.69
N PRO A 129 -7.16 -24.13 1.24
CA PRO A 129 -8.01 -25.00 0.44
C PRO A 129 -8.82 -24.25 -0.62
N ILE A 130 -9.29 -23.02 -0.33
CA ILE A 130 -10.07 -22.27 -1.32
C ILE A 130 -9.19 -21.82 -2.49
N TYR A 131 -7.92 -21.48 -2.23
CA TYR A 131 -7.01 -21.17 -3.33
C TYR A 131 -6.77 -22.45 -4.13
N THR A 132 -6.60 -23.63 -3.52
CA THR A 132 -6.51 -24.94 -4.24
C THR A 132 -7.54 -25.18 -5.34
N LEU A 133 -8.72 -24.57 -5.24
CA LEU A 133 -9.78 -24.69 -6.23
C LEU A 133 -9.67 -23.70 -7.41
N VAL A 134 -8.84 -22.66 -7.32
CA VAL A 134 -8.57 -21.70 -8.40
C VAL A 134 -7.49 -22.30 -9.32
N PRO A 135 -7.80 -22.63 -10.58
CA PRO A 135 -6.80 -23.18 -11.50
C PRO A 135 -5.68 -22.16 -11.70
N TRP A 136 -4.42 -22.51 -11.46
CA TRP A 136 -3.28 -21.59 -11.62
C TRP A 136 -2.23 -22.17 -12.57
N PRO A 137 -2.48 -22.20 -13.89
CA PRO A 137 -1.52 -22.72 -14.86
C PRO A 137 -0.29 -21.81 -14.99
N GLU A 138 0.84 -22.36 -15.42
CA GLU A 138 2.12 -21.65 -15.58
C GLU A 138 2.00 -20.39 -16.45
N GLU A 139 1.12 -20.40 -17.45
CA GLU A 139 0.82 -19.25 -18.31
C GLU A 139 0.42 -17.99 -17.52
N ARG A 140 -0.25 -18.16 -16.38
CA ARG A 140 -0.64 -17.03 -15.51
C ARG A 140 0.55 -16.40 -14.83
N GLU A 141 1.59 -17.17 -14.50
CA GLU A 141 2.81 -16.62 -13.92
C GLU A 141 3.50 -15.69 -14.92
N GLY A 142 3.61 -16.13 -16.18
CA GLY A 142 4.13 -15.29 -17.27
C GLY A 142 3.29 -14.03 -17.49
N TYR A 143 1.96 -14.16 -17.49
CA TYR A 143 1.06 -13.02 -17.64
C TYR A 143 1.23 -11.98 -16.51
N PHE A 144 1.24 -12.41 -15.25
CA PHE A 144 1.30 -11.49 -14.12
C PHE A 144 2.69 -10.93 -13.85
N SER A 145 3.76 -11.61 -14.29
CA SER A 145 5.14 -11.15 -14.15
C SER A 145 5.56 -10.13 -15.21
N GLN A 146 4.82 -10.03 -16.32
CA GLN A 146 5.10 -9.05 -17.37
C GLN A 146 5.07 -7.61 -16.83
N VAL A 147 6.14 -6.86 -17.10
CA VAL A 147 6.25 -5.44 -16.84
C VAL A 147 5.36 -4.67 -17.82
N ILE A 148 4.47 -3.82 -17.28
CA ILE A 148 3.49 -3.08 -18.08
C ILE A 148 3.55 -1.56 -17.87
N SER A 149 4.20 -1.08 -16.81
CA SER A 149 4.34 0.37 -16.58
C SER A 149 5.53 0.68 -15.68
N ASN A 150 6.49 1.48 -16.14
CA ASN A 150 7.58 2.06 -15.34
C ASN A 150 8.31 1.04 -14.43
N GLY A 151 8.57 -0.17 -14.92
CA GLY A 151 9.24 -1.23 -14.16
C GLY A 151 8.32 -2.05 -13.24
N HIS A 152 7.03 -1.72 -13.17
CA HIS A 152 6.03 -2.47 -12.41
C HIS A 152 5.29 -3.50 -13.28
N ASN A 153 5.08 -4.68 -12.70
CA ASN A 153 4.37 -5.78 -13.33
C ASN A 153 2.85 -5.70 -13.11
N ARG A 154 2.10 -6.57 -13.78
CA ARG A 154 0.64 -6.64 -13.64
C ARG A 154 0.17 -6.91 -12.21
N ARG A 155 0.95 -7.60 -11.37
CA ARG A 155 0.60 -7.80 -9.94
C ARG A 155 0.52 -6.49 -9.19
N THR A 156 1.48 -5.61 -9.42
CA THR A 156 1.49 -4.28 -8.78
C THR A 156 0.27 -3.46 -9.20
N VAL A 157 -0.06 -3.48 -10.49
CA VAL A 157 -1.25 -2.78 -11.02
C VAL A 157 -2.54 -3.41 -10.53
N LEU A 158 -2.60 -4.74 -10.40
CA LEU A 158 -3.76 -5.43 -9.82
C LEU A 158 -3.98 -5.02 -8.36
N LYS A 159 -2.92 -4.94 -7.55
CA LYS A 159 -3.01 -4.43 -6.17
C LYS A 159 -3.52 -2.99 -6.12
N LEU A 160 -3.06 -2.12 -7.04
CA LEU A 160 -3.60 -0.76 -7.14
C LEU A 160 -5.08 -0.77 -7.49
N ALA A 161 -5.49 -1.58 -8.47
CA ALA A 161 -6.90 -1.72 -8.86
C ALA A 161 -7.74 -2.26 -7.70
N ALA A 162 -7.23 -3.25 -6.96
CA ALA A 162 -7.88 -3.81 -5.78
C ALA A 162 -8.04 -2.77 -4.66
N LEU A 163 -7.07 -1.88 -4.46
CA LEU A 163 -7.20 -0.79 -3.49
C LEU A 163 -8.32 0.20 -3.87
N LEU A 164 -8.52 0.44 -5.17
CA LEU A 164 -9.46 1.46 -5.66
C LEU A 164 -10.82 0.90 -6.11
N HIS A 165 -11.01 -0.43 -6.10
CA HIS A 165 -12.16 -1.08 -6.77
C HIS A 165 -13.52 -0.60 -6.27
N ASP A 166 -13.60 -0.24 -4.99
CA ASP A 166 -14.82 0.17 -4.29
C ASP A 166 -14.75 1.61 -3.76
N VAL A 167 -13.80 2.42 -4.26
CA VAL A 167 -13.54 3.78 -3.76
C VAL A 167 -14.77 4.71 -3.85
N ALA A 168 -15.67 4.44 -4.79
CA ALA A 168 -16.88 5.23 -5.00
C ALA A 168 -18.07 4.81 -4.12
N LYS A 169 -18.01 3.69 -3.38
CA LYS A 169 -19.13 3.21 -2.52
C LYS A 169 -19.66 4.26 -1.53
N PRO A 170 -18.83 5.08 -0.87
CA PRO A 170 -19.34 6.11 0.04
C PRO A 170 -20.23 7.15 -0.65
N GLN A 171 -20.00 7.42 -1.94
CA GLN A 171 -20.74 8.43 -2.71
C GLN A 171 -22.15 7.98 -3.07
N THR A 172 -22.37 6.66 -3.20
CA THR A 172 -23.66 6.07 -3.59
C THR A 172 -24.52 5.61 -2.42
N LYS A 173 -24.04 5.72 -1.17
CA LYS A 173 -24.80 5.33 0.03
C LYS A 173 -25.93 6.33 0.39
N HIS A 174 -25.87 7.55 -0.14
CA HIS A 174 -26.82 8.63 0.17
C HIS A 174 -27.87 8.90 -0.93
N THR A 175 -27.88 8.09 -1.99
CA THR A 175 -28.90 8.09 -3.06
C THR A 175 -29.83 6.90 -2.91
#